data_AF-A0A7K2NJV1-F1
#
_entry.id   AF-A0A7K2NJV1-F1
#
_cell.length_a   1.000
_cell.length_b   1.000
_cell.length_c   1.000
_cell.angle_alpha   90.00
_cell.angle_beta   90.00
_cell.angle_gamma   90.00
#
_symmetry.space_group_name_H-M   'P 1'
#
loop_
_entity.id
_entity.type
_entity.pdbx_description
1 polymer ?
#
loop_
_entity_poly.entity_id
_entity_poly.type
_entity_poly.pdbx_seq_one_letter_code
_entity_poly.pdbx_strand_id
1 'polypeptide(L)' 'MAEKSEKFNPIDVQKALKGASYPESREDLAKLAKKNGADDHLVDALRHLPHERFDGPNEVNKDLGGR' A
#
# COMPACT_ATOMS: atom_id res chain seq x y z
N MET A 1 -16.56 -15.97 -14.52
CA MET A 1 -16.44 -15.06 -13.36
C MET A 1 -14.96 -14.84 -13.07
N ALA A 2 -14.62 -13.67 -12.50
CA ALA A 2 -13.31 -13.21 -12.01
C ALA A 2 -12.43 -12.43 -13.01
N GLU A 3 -12.80 -11.18 -13.27
CA GLU A 3 -11.86 -10.13 -13.67
C GLU A 3 -12.32 -8.84 -12.99
N LYS A 4 -11.83 -8.53 -11.79
CA LYS A 4 -11.95 -7.19 -11.24
C LYS A 4 -10.96 -6.94 -10.09
N SER A 5 -10.07 -5.99 -10.35
CA SER A 5 -9.47 -5.11 -9.35
C SER A 5 -8.24 -5.61 -8.58
N GLU A 6 -7.25 -6.22 -9.23
CA GLU A 6 -6.02 -6.67 -8.53
C GLU A 6 -4.76 -6.17 -9.25
N LYS A 7 -4.39 -4.89 -9.06
CA LYS A 7 -2.99 -4.50 -9.34
C LYS A 7 -2.06 -4.85 -8.19
N PHE A 8 -2.60 -4.94 -6.96
CA PHE A 8 -1.87 -5.33 -5.76
C PHE A 8 -2.71 -6.29 -4.93
N ASN A 9 -2.10 -7.41 -4.54
CA ASN A 9 -2.74 -8.44 -3.76
C ASN A 9 -2.82 -7.96 -2.30
N PRO A 10 -4.01 -7.98 -1.64
CA PRO A 10 -4.19 -7.44 -0.29
C PRO A 10 -3.23 -8.05 0.74
N ILE A 11 -2.87 -9.33 0.58
CA ILE A 11 -1.92 -10.02 1.46
C ILE A 11 -0.52 -9.42 1.33
N ASP A 12 -0.09 -9.08 0.12
CA ASP A 12 1.22 -8.48 -0.12
C ASP A 12 1.27 -7.03 0.39
N VAL A 13 0.19 -6.26 0.24
CA VAL A 13 0.06 -4.93 0.86
C VAL A 13 0.14 -5.03 2.39
N GLN A 14 -0.61 -5.95 3.00
CA GLN A 14 -0.58 -6.13 4.45
C GLN A 14 0.81 -6.52 4.99
N LYS A 15 1.54 -7.37 4.26
CA LYS A 15 2.93 -7.73 4.61
C LYS A 15 3.89 -6.55 4.42
N ALA A 16 3.77 -5.85 3.31
CA ALA A 16 4.59 -4.68 2.99
C ALA A 16 4.45 -3.57 4.03
N LEU A 17 3.24 -3.37 4.57
CA LEU A 17 2.96 -2.34 5.56
C LEU A 17 3.03 -2.84 7.01
N LYS A 18 3.52 -4.06 7.21
CA LYS A 18 3.67 -4.64 8.55
C LYS A 18 4.72 -3.86 9.32
N GLY A 19 4.33 -3.34 10.48
CA GLY A 19 5.20 -2.54 11.35
C GLY A 19 5.20 -1.03 11.05
N ALA A 20 4.31 -0.55 10.17
CA ALA A 20 4.06 0.88 10.00
C ALA A 20 3.52 1.49 11.30
N SER A 21 4.01 2.67 11.66
CA SER A 21 3.56 3.39 12.86
C SER A 21 2.53 4.44 12.47
N TYR A 22 1.29 3.99 12.29
CA TYR A 22 0.20 4.86 11.89
C TYR A 22 -0.12 5.94 12.94
N PRO A 23 -0.50 7.16 12.51
CA PRO A 23 -0.62 7.61 11.13
C PRO A 23 0.73 7.86 10.46
N GLU A 24 0.90 7.34 9.24
CA GLU A 24 2.17 7.36 8.51
C GLU A 24 1.99 7.93 7.10
N SER A 25 3.04 8.56 6.56
CA SER A 25 2.96 9.25 5.27
C SER A 25 3.15 8.29 4.10
N ARG A 26 2.57 8.60 2.94
CA ARG A 26 2.71 7.78 1.71
C ARG A 26 4.15 7.45 1.34
N GLU A 27 5.07 8.38 1.57
CA GLU A 27 6.50 8.19 1.33
C GLU A 27 7.14 7.22 2.33
N ASP A 28 6.77 7.30 3.60
CA ASP A 28 7.29 6.40 4.63
C ASP A 28 6.72 4.99 4.47
N LEU A 29 5.43 4.88 4.15
CA LEU A 29 4.80 3.60 3.79
C LEU A 29 5.47 2.98 2.56
N ALA A 30 5.81 3.77 1.54
CA ALA A 30 6.53 3.28 0.38
C ALA A 30 7.95 2.78 0.73
N LYS A 31 8.68 3.52 1.58
CA LYS A 31 9.99 3.09 2.07
C LYS A 31 9.89 1.82 2.91
N LEU A 32 8.90 1.76 3.80
CA LEU A 32 8.64 0.61 4.66
C LEU A 32 8.24 -0.60 3.83
N ALA A 33 7.34 -0.44 2.87
CA ALA A 33 6.96 -1.45 1.90
C ALA A 33 8.19 -2.01 1.19
N LYS A 34 9.03 -1.14 0.63
CA LYS A 34 10.28 -1.53 -0.02
C LYS A 34 11.20 -2.31 0.94
N LYS A 35 11.34 -1.84 2.17
CA LYS A 35 12.14 -2.50 3.21
C LYS A 35 11.60 -3.88 3.60
N ASN A 36 10.28 -4.05 3.57
CA ASN A 36 9.59 -5.31 3.82
C ASN A 36 9.56 -6.24 2.59
N GLY A 37 10.18 -5.85 1.48
CA GLY A 37 10.28 -6.67 0.26
C GLY A 37 9.10 -6.53 -0.69
N ALA A 38 8.38 -5.41 -0.64
CA ALA A 38 7.36 -5.08 -1.63
C ALA A 38 7.96 -4.88 -3.02
N ASP A 39 7.21 -5.28 -4.05
CA ASP A 39 7.52 -4.96 -5.44
C ASP A 39 7.64 -3.46 -5.68
N ASP A 40 8.56 -3.07 -6.57
CA ASP A 40 8.75 -1.66 -6.94
C ASP A 40 7.46 -1.04 -7.53
N HIS A 41 6.59 -1.84 -8.17
CA HIS A 41 5.25 -1.38 -8.58
C HIS A 41 4.38 -0.96 -7.39
N LEU A 42 4.40 -1.72 -6.28
CA LEU A 42 3.62 -1.41 -5.09
C LEU A 42 4.18 -0.15 -4.41
N VAL A 43 5.50 -0.05 -4.32
CA VAL A 43 6.20 1.11 -3.77
C VAL A 43 5.91 2.37 -4.59
N ASP A 44 5.94 2.29 -5.91
CA ASP A 44 5.62 3.42 -6.78
C ASP A 44 4.15 3.84 -6.65
N ALA A 45 3.23 2.88 -6.64
CA ALA A 45 1.82 3.15 -6.47
C ALA A 45 1.53 3.86 -5.14
N LEU A 46 2.17 3.43 -4.05
CA LEU A 46 2.09 4.09 -2.74
C LEU A 46 2.54 5.55 -2.79
N ARG A 47 3.64 5.86 -3.49
CA ARG A 47 4.16 7.23 -3.64
C ARG A 47 3.26 8.13 -4.49
N HIS A 48 2.54 7.54 -5.43
CA HIS A 48 1.59 8.22 -6.29
C HIS A 48 0.17 8.32 -5.73
N LEU A 49 -0.09 7.79 -4.53
CA LEU A 49 -1.41 7.91 -3.91
C LEU A 49 -1.77 9.39 -3.65
N PRO A 50 -3.03 9.79 -3.87
CA PRO A 50 -3.47 11.16 -3.64
C PRO A 50 -3.46 11.53 -2.15
N HIS A 51 -3.61 10.54 -1.26
CA HIS A 51 -3.53 10.75 0.19
C HIS A 51 -2.08 10.96 0.66
N GLU A 52 -1.88 11.98 1.49
CA GLU A 52 -0.56 12.26 2.08
C GLU A 52 -0.27 11.37 3.30
N ARG A 53 -1.29 11.06 4.12
CA ARG A 53 -1.20 10.16 5.27
C ARG A 53 -2.28 9.09 5.24
N PHE A 54 -1.97 7.98 5.89
CA PHE A 54 -2.88 6.88 6.11
C PHE A 54 -2.90 6.55 7.60
N ASP A 55 -4.06 6.14 8.10
CA ASP A 55 -4.27 5.69 9.47
C ASP A 55 -4.19 4.16 9.59
N GLY A 56 -4.15 3.44 8.47
CA GLY A 56 -3.98 2.00 8.51
C GLY A 56 -3.77 1.34 7.14
N PRO A 57 -3.39 0.04 7.14
CA PRO A 57 -3.18 -0.71 5.91
C PRO A 57 -4.49 -0.91 5.13
N ASN A 58 -5.64 -0.84 5.80
CA ASN A 58 -6.95 -0.91 5.15
C ASN A 58 -7.22 0.30 4.25
N GLU A 59 -6.81 1.51 4.65
CA GLU A 59 -6.96 2.69 3.81
C GLU A 59 -6.07 2.62 2.59
N VAL A 60 -4.82 2.21 2.78
CA VAL A 60 -3.88 2.01 1.68
C VAL A 60 -4.38 0.99 0.67
N ASN A 61 -4.91 -0.14 1.16
CA ASN A 61 -5.47 -1.18 0.30
C ASN A 61 -6.72 -0.70 -0.46
N LYS A 62 -7.52 0.18 0.17
CA LYS A 62 -8.69 0.80 -0.45
C LYS A 62 -8.29 1.84 -1.51
N ASP A 63 -7.25 2.62 -1.27
CA ASP A 63 -6.71 3.58 -2.24
C ASP A 63 -5.99 2.89 -3.42
N LEU A 64 -5.28 1.77 -3.17
CA LEU A 64 -4.57 1.01 -4.21
C LEU A 64 -5.48 0.10 -5.05
N GLY A 65 -6.53 -0.48 -4.46
CA GLY A 65 -7.37 -1.51 -5.08
C GLY A 65 -8.86 -1.19 -5.18
N GLY A 66 -9.32 -0.03 -4.70
CA GLY A 66 -10.74 0.24 -4.49
C GLY A 66 -11.47 0.79 -5.71
N ARG A 67 -12.16 -0.10 -6.43
CA ARG A 67 -13.53 0.17 -6.90
C ARG A 67 -14.40 -1.07 -6.80
#